data_AF-A0A5R8WTZ5-F1
#
_entry.id   AF-A0A5R8WTZ5-F1
#
_cell.length_a   1.000
_cell.length_b   1.000
_cell.length_c   1.000
_cell.angle_alpha   90.00
_cell.angle_beta   90.00
_cell.angle_gamma   90.00
#
_symmetry.space_group_name_H-M   'P 1'
#
loop_
_entity.id
_entity.type
_entity.pdbx_description
1 polymer ?
#
loop_
_entity_poly.entity_id
_entity_poly.type
_entity_poly.pdbx_seq_one_letter_code
_entity_poly.pdbx_strand_id
1 'polypeptide(L)' 'MKLLHHFFPALGCLALALLLPAAVLAQDPGSGGPTPGAPEPTAVPLDGGASLLLAAGAAYGLRRLRRASKAR' A
#
# COMPACT_ATOMS: atom_id res chain seq x y z
N MET A 1 11.91 -15.01 26.00
CA MET A 1 10.98 -14.99 24.84
C MET A 1 10.85 -13.59 24.18
N LYS A 2 11.88 -12.73 24.22
CA LYS A 2 11.87 -11.39 23.58
C LYS A 2 12.28 -11.42 22.09
N LEU A 3 12.84 -12.53 21.64
CA LEU A 3 13.36 -12.69 20.28
C LEU A 3 12.25 -12.84 19.23
N LEU A 4 11.08 -13.36 19.61
CA LEU A 4 9.97 -13.64 18.68
C LEU A 4 9.19 -12.38 18.25
N HIS A 5 9.28 -11.27 19.01
CA HIS A 5 8.62 -10.01 18.69
C HIS A 5 9.34 -9.19 17.60
N HIS A 6 10.59 -9.51 17.28
CA HIS A 6 11.33 -8.88 16.17
C HIS A 6 11.10 -9.56 14.82
N PHE A 7 10.66 -10.82 14.82
CA PHE A 7 10.35 -11.55 13.59
C PHE A 7 9.04 -11.10 12.94
N PHE A 8 8.05 -10.69 13.74
CA PHE A 8 6.77 -10.18 13.25
C PHE A 8 6.87 -8.88 12.41
N PRO A 9 7.61 -7.83 12.83
CA PRO A 9 7.77 -6.64 12.00
C PRO A 9 8.68 -6.89 10.79
N ALA A 10 9.70 -7.75 10.92
CA ALA A 10 10.57 -8.11 9.81
C ALA A 10 9.80 -8.83 8.68
N LEU A 11 8.88 -9.73 9.03
CA LEU A 11 8.00 -10.40 8.06
C LEU A 11 7.02 -9.41 7.40
N GLY A 12 6.52 -8.42 8.16
CA GLY A 12 5.67 -7.35 7.63
C GLY A 12 6.41 -6.43 6.65
N CYS A 13 7.63 -6.02 6.97
CA CYS A 13 8.49 -5.23 6.09
C CYS A 13 8.88 -6.02 4.83
N LEU A 14 9.17 -7.31 4.96
CA LEU A 14 9.49 -8.19 3.84
C LEU A 14 8.28 -8.38 2.92
N ALA A 15 7.09 -8.62 3.48
CA ALA A 15 5.86 -8.71 2.71
C ALA A 15 5.58 -7.40 1.95
N LEU A 16 5.69 -6.25 2.64
CA LEU A 16 5.54 -4.94 2.01
C LEU A 16 6.54 -4.75 0.86
N ALA A 17 7.83 -5.07 1.08
CA ALA A 17 8.90 -4.99 0.07
C ALA A 17 8.63 -5.89 -1.15
N LEU A 18 8.04 -7.06 -0.95
CA LEU A 18 7.69 -8.02 -2.01
C LEU A 18 6.44 -7.61 -2.82
N LEU A 19 5.62 -6.68 -2.31
CA LEU A 19 4.42 -6.17 -2.98
C LEU A 19 4.67 -4.93 -3.86
N LEU A 20 5.81 -4.23 -3.71
CA LEU A 20 6.17 -3.07 -4.56
C LEU A 20 6.41 -3.37 -6.07
N PRO A 21 7.01 -4.51 -6.50
CA PRO A 21 7.35 -4.68 -7.90
C PRO A 21 6.14 -4.82 -8.83
N ALA A 22 4.94 -5.13 -8.30
CA ALA A 22 3.71 -5.15 -9.09
C ALA A 22 3.31 -3.76 -9.64
N ALA A 23 3.79 -2.66 -9.02
CA ALA A 23 3.52 -1.30 -9.47
C ALA A 23 4.44 -0.83 -10.62
N VAL A 24 5.52 -1.57 -10.91
CA VAL A 24 6.54 -1.16 -11.90
C VAL A 24 6.17 -1.56 -13.33
N LEU A 25 5.21 -2.48 -13.52
CA LEU A 25 4.80 -2.92 -14.86
C LEU A 25 3.77 -1.99 -15.55
N ALA A 26 3.43 -0.85 -14.95
CA ALA A 26 2.55 0.14 -15.56
C ALA A 26 3.26 1.07 -16.56
N GLN A 27 4.58 0.91 -16.76
CA GLN A 27 5.34 1.68 -17.75
C GLN A 27 5.48 0.87 -19.04
N ASP A 28 4.61 1.16 -20.01
CA ASP A 28 4.74 0.70 -21.39
C ASP A 28 6.05 1.26 -21.99
N PRO A 29 6.89 0.45 -22.67
CA PRO A 29 8.10 0.94 -23.35
C PRO A 29 7.87 2.07 -24.37
N GLY A 30 6.62 2.35 -24.76
CA GLY A 30 6.25 3.44 -25.66
C GLY A 30 5.50 4.57 -24.97
N SER A 31 6.18 5.68 -24.64
CA SER A 31 5.49 6.96 -24.40
C SER A 31 6.23 8.11 -25.08
N GLY A 32 6.16 8.14 -26.42
CA GLY A 32 6.65 9.27 -27.23
C GLY A 32 5.92 10.61 -27.00
N GLY A 33 5.44 10.86 -25.78
CA GLY A 33 4.56 11.97 -25.43
C GLY A 33 3.18 11.85 -26.07
N PRO A 34 2.20 12.64 -25.62
CA PRO A 34 0.95 12.80 -26.33
C PRO A 34 1.23 13.32 -27.75
N THR A 35 0.68 12.65 -28.76
CA THR A 35 0.62 13.20 -30.13
C THR A 35 -0.40 14.34 -30.16
N PRO A 36 -0.16 15.44 -30.91
CA PRO A 36 -1.14 16.52 -31.02
C PRO A 36 -2.51 15.97 -31.48
N GLY A 37 -3.51 16.00 -30.58
CA GLY A 37 -4.85 15.45 -30.82
C GLY A 37 -5.20 14.16 -30.05
N ALA A 38 -4.27 13.55 -29.32
CA ALA A 38 -4.59 12.49 -28.37
C ALA A 38 -5.32 13.11 -27.15
N PRO A 39 -6.37 12.47 -26.61
CA PRO A 39 -6.98 12.93 -25.36
C PRO A 39 -5.90 13.02 -24.29
N GLU A 40 -5.76 14.19 -23.67
CA GLU A 40 -4.85 14.42 -22.56
C GLU A 40 -5.00 13.27 -21.55
N PRO A 41 -3.90 12.62 -21.12
CA PRO A 41 -3.97 11.58 -20.12
C PRO A 41 -4.69 12.17 -18.90
N THR A 42 -5.90 11.66 -18.64
CA THR A 42 -6.73 12.16 -17.54
C THR A 42 -5.93 12.05 -16.26
N ALA A 43 -5.68 13.20 -15.61
CA ALA A 43 -4.97 13.34 -14.34
C ALA A 43 -5.80 12.76 -13.18
N VAL A 44 -6.13 11.47 -13.25
CA VAL A 44 -6.80 10.76 -12.17
C VAL A 44 -5.82 10.66 -11.01
N PRO A 45 -6.16 11.10 -9.79
CA PRO A 45 -5.25 11.03 -8.65
C PRO A 45 -4.90 9.58 -8.33
N LEU A 46 -3.63 9.21 -8.50
CA LEU A 46 -3.10 7.86 -8.21
C LEU A 46 -3.11 7.53 -6.71
N ASP A 47 -3.35 8.52 -5.85
CA ASP A 47 -3.27 8.37 -4.38
C ASP A 47 -4.49 7.69 -3.74
N GLY A 48 -5.48 7.27 -4.55
CA GLY A 48 -6.65 6.54 -4.07
C GLY A 48 -6.28 5.26 -3.30
N GLY A 49 -5.23 4.55 -3.77
CA GLY A 49 -4.72 3.35 -3.10
C GLY A 49 -4.09 3.65 -1.73
N ALA A 50 -3.34 4.75 -1.62
CA ALA A 50 -2.73 5.17 -0.36
C ALA A 50 -3.79 5.53 0.69
N SER A 51 -4.83 6.26 0.28
CA SER A 51 -5.96 6.60 1.16
C SER A 51 -6.72 5.34 1.65
N LEU A 52 -6.92 4.36 0.77
CA LEU A 52 -7.54 3.07 1.15
C LEU A 52 -6.66 2.28 2.14
N LEU A 53 -5.35 2.22 1.92
CA LEU A 53 -4.42 1.52 2.81
C LEU A 53 -4.37 2.19 4.20
N LEU A 54 -4.35 3.53 4.24
CA LEU A 54 -4.40 4.31 5.47
C LEU A 54 -5.70 4.03 6.25
N ALA A 55 -6.85 4.05 5.58
CA ALA A 55 -8.15 3.76 6.18
C ALA A 55 -8.20 2.32 6.75
N ALA A 56 -7.73 1.33 5.99
CA ALA A 56 -7.68 -0.05 6.43
C ALA A 56 -6.76 -0.25 7.64
N GLY A 57 -5.58 0.39 7.64
CA GLY A 57 -4.63 0.36 8.76
C GLY A 57 -5.22 0.95 10.04
N ALA A 58 -5.87 2.11 9.94
CA ALA A 58 -6.55 2.75 11.06
C ALA A 58 -7.69 1.87 11.63
N ALA A 59 -8.54 1.33 10.76
CA ALA A 59 -9.64 0.44 11.17
C ALA A 59 -9.13 -0.82 11.88
N TYR A 60 -8.08 -1.45 11.34
CA TYR A 60 -7.47 -2.63 11.95
C TYR A 60 -6.83 -2.30 13.32
N GLY A 61 -6.11 -1.19 13.43
CA GLY A 61 -5.50 -0.73 14.68
C GLY A 61 -6.54 -0.54 15.79
N LEU A 62 -7.63 0.18 15.50
CA LEU A 62 -8.73 0.37 16.44
C LEU A 62 -9.38 -0.95 16.86
N ARG A 63 -9.62 -1.87 15.91
CA ARG A 63 -10.19 -3.20 16.20
C ARG A 63 -9.31 -3.99 17.17
N ARG A 64 -7.99 -3.92 17.01
CA ARG A 64 -7.04 -4.65 17.88
C ARG A 64 -7.00 -4.07 19.29
N LEU A 65 -6.97 -2.75 19.43
CA LEU A 65 -7.01 -2.09 20.75
C LEU A 65 -8.29 -2.46 21.52
N ARG A 66 -9.46 -2.40 20.86
CA ARG A 66 -10.74 -2.76 21.51
C ARG A 66 -10.80 -4.21 21.97
N ARG A 67 -10.22 -5.14 21.21
CA ARG A 67 -10.13 -6.56 21.61
C ARG A 67 -9.20 -6.76 22.80
N ALA A 68 -8.05 -6.08 22.82
CA ALA A 68 -7.12 -6.15 23.93
C ALA A 68 -7.74 -5.58 25.22
N SER A 69 -8.50 -4.49 25.13
CA SER A 69 -9.21 -3.90 26.27
C SER A 69 -10.32 -4.79 26.82
N LYS A 70 -10.97 -5.63 25.99
CA LYS A 70 -12.04 -6.54 26.44
C LYS A 70 -11.52 -7.83 27.08
N ALA A 71 -10.27 -8.19 26.81
CA ALA A 71 -9.61 -9.35 27.40
C ALA A 71 -8.96 -9.05 28.77
N ARG A 72 -9.09 -7.80 29.24
CA ARG A 72 -8.63 -7.31 30.54
C ARG A 72 -9.85 -7.04 31.41
#